data_AF-A0A229VV35-F1
#
_entry.id   AF-A0A229VV35-F1
#
_cell.length_a   1.000
_cell.length_b   1.000
_cell.length_c   1.000
_cell.angle_alpha   90.00
_cell.angle_beta   90.00
_cell.angle_gamma   90.00
#
_symmetry.space_group_name_H-M   'P 1'
#
loop_
_entity.id
_entity.type
_entity.pdbx_description
1 polymer ?
#
loop_
_entity_poly.entity_id
_entity_poly.type
_entity_poly.pdbx_seq_one_letter_code
_entity_poly.pdbx_strand_id
1 'polypeptide(L)'
;MKCDQCGVACEDNDVFCPNCGAPIEAPKKNEPEPVSNPAPKASSDSAQGATPVMNPVNSVEGGVGTGAAAGMSSTCPVCGRALDPDEVFCSGCGARIPGAAAPAVTVAQPGAVGGQPGMVAGTAAKNKMPALTIALIAALIVVVIFAAVALFGGKGNSTNGTAGSTASEQQGSSSSSASSAGGSSTCSTAPKATVATIDTMNDYLVAAVHFSSSCSGSSKDVFGANNTEIKLSDSDGLVASAVFDFSSDPVDISSSAAQARLAFASNQYWRVPEQIDATDLTVTVSTATAADGSPSSPASGVMAGANAMNNDDRESAAQQALENQIDHDKSAASGFYYTYTTQLSSKRLNLDAEGKVWSYQNIWAEYLGFKSRYPNALLIWSNDYPTYTKKGPSEYYVTLSGESFSSTDDAASWCSANGYDSDHCIPVDLS
;
A
#
# COMPACT_ATOMS: atom_id res chain seq x y z
N MET A 1 30.61 -10.86 -14.32
CA MET A 1 30.84 -10.87 -12.84
C MET A 1 29.96 -11.91 -12.13
N LYS A 2 30.08 -12.14 -10.82
CA LYS A 2 29.09 -12.93 -10.06
C LYS A 2 28.27 -11.99 -9.20
N CYS A 3 26.98 -12.27 -9.05
CA CYS A 3 26.13 -11.59 -8.08
C CYS A 3 26.56 -11.99 -6.67
N ASP A 4 26.81 -11.01 -5.81
CA ASP A 4 27.19 -11.27 -4.41
C ASP A 4 26.06 -11.92 -3.61
N GLN A 5 24.81 -11.80 -4.06
CA GLN A 5 23.63 -12.35 -3.39
C GLN A 5 23.35 -13.82 -3.71
N CYS A 6 23.35 -14.20 -4.99
CA CYS A 6 23.01 -15.58 -5.37
C CYS A 6 24.14 -16.35 -6.05
N GLY A 7 25.32 -15.72 -6.23
CA GLY A 7 26.49 -16.34 -6.86
C GLY A 7 26.35 -16.63 -8.36
N VAL A 8 25.21 -16.32 -8.97
CA VAL A 8 24.95 -16.49 -10.41
C VAL A 8 25.83 -15.52 -11.20
N ALA A 9 26.31 -15.98 -12.36
CA ALA A 9 27.05 -15.13 -13.27
C ALA A 9 26.12 -14.05 -13.84
N CYS A 10 26.53 -12.79 -13.69
CA CYS A 10 25.88 -11.63 -14.29
C CYS A 10 26.75 -11.09 -15.42
N GLU A 11 26.08 -10.55 -16.44
CA GLU A 11 26.74 -9.86 -17.55
C GLU A 11 27.28 -8.51 -17.06
N ASP A 12 28.32 -8.01 -17.72
CA ASP A 12 28.99 -6.76 -17.28
C ASP A 12 28.08 -5.52 -17.42
N ASN A 13 27.00 -5.64 -18.21
CA ASN A 13 25.99 -4.61 -18.41
C ASN A 13 24.75 -4.76 -17.51
N ASP A 14 24.67 -5.81 -16.70
CA ASP A 14 23.53 -5.97 -15.79
C ASP A 14 23.59 -4.90 -14.69
N VAL A 15 22.44 -4.25 -14.46
CA VAL A 15 22.22 -3.33 -13.32
C VAL A 15 21.71 -4.10 -12.10
N PHE A 16 20.90 -5.12 -12.35
CA PHE A 16 20.36 -6.03 -11.36
C PHE A 16 20.64 -7.47 -11.77
N CYS A 17 20.91 -8.34 -10.81
CA CYS A 17 21.09 -9.75 -11.04
C CYS A 17 19.85 -10.33 -11.71
N PRO A 18 19.97 -10.90 -12.93
CA PRO A 18 18.81 -11.43 -13.64
C PRO A 18 18.14 -12.60 -12.91
N ASN A 19 18.85 -13.23 -11.97
CA ASN A 19 18.33 -14.31 -11.14
C ASN A 19 17.65 -13.78 -9.87
N CYS A 20 18.35 -13.00 -9.03
CA CYS A 20 17.83 -12.63 -7.72
C CYS A 20 17.32 -11.18 -7.60
N GLY A 21 17.51 -10.35 -8.64
CA GLY A 21 17.10 -8.95 -8.66
C GLY A 21 18.01 -8.02 -7.85
N ALA A 22 19.02 -8.54 -7.15
CA ALA A 22 19.94 -7.74 -6.37
C ALA A 22 20.73 -6.76 -7.25
N PRO A 23 21.00 -5.52 -6.78
CA PRO A 23 21.81 -4.56 -7.52
C PRO A 23 23.22 -5.10 -7.76
N ILE A 24 23.80 -4.78 -8.91
CA ILE A 24 25.16 -5.18 -9.29
C ILE A 24 26.05 -3.93 -9.31
N GLU A 25 26.86 -3.77 -8.27
CA GLU A 25 27.92 -2.77 -8.30
C GLU A 25 28.92 -3.09 -9.41
N ALA A 26 29.30 -2.10 -10.21
CA ALA A 26 30.44 -2.29 -11.11
C ALA A 26 31.69 -2.59 -10.26
N PRO A 27 32.61 -3.49 -10.69
CA PRO A 27 33.92 -3.52 -10.07
C PRO A 27 34.49 -2.12 -10.22
N LYS A 28 34.85 -1.46 -9.10
CA LYS A 28 35.69 -0.28 -9.15
C LYS A 28 36.87 -0.68 -10.04
N LYS A 29 36.97 -0.09 -11.24
CA LYS A 29 38.22 -0.15 -11.98
C LYS A 29 39.26 0.29 -10.96
N ASN A 30 40.22 -0.58 -10.67
CA ASN A 30 41.37 -0.21 -9.87
C ASN A 30 42.01 0.99 -10.58
N GLU A 31 41.61 2.19 -10.17
CA GLU A 31 42.40 3.40 -10.38
C GLU A 31 43.75 3.05 -9.74
N PRO A 32 44.86 3.05 -10.50
CA PRO A 32 46.15 2.71 -9.93
C PRO A 32 46.40 3.67 -8.77
N GLU A 33 46.75 3.10 -7.61
CA GLU A 33 47.04 3.87 -6.41
C GLU A 33 47.97 5.04 -6.75
N PRO A 34 47.69 6.27 -6.26
CA PRO A 34 48.62 7.36 -6.43
C PRO A 34 49.91 6.99 -5.71
N VAL A 35 50.95 6.81 -6.51
CA VAL A 35 52.31 6.46 -6.12
C VAL A 35 52.73 7.31 -4.91
N SER A 36 52.93 6.62 -3.78
CA SER A 36 53.53 7.19 -2.59
C SER A 36 54.91 7.78 -2.93
N ASN A 37 55.12 9.05 -2.62
CA ASN A 37 56.47 9.61 -2.49
C ASN A 37 56.53 10.51 -1.23
N PRO A 38 57.71 10.65 -0.61
CA PRO A 38 57.86 10.46 0.83
C PRO A 38 57.75 11.78 1.61
N ALA A 39 57.38 11.64 2.87
CA ALA A 39 57.44 12.70 3.87
C ALA A 39 58.85 13.32 3.99
N PRO A 40 58.99 14.65 4.08
CA PRO A 40 60.22 15.26 4.55
C PRO A 40 60.34 15.12 6.07
N LYS A 41 61.53 14.69 6.49
CA LYS A 41 61.97 14.47 7.86
C LYS A 41 61.92 15.76 8.71
N ALA A 42 61.64 15.52 9.99
CA ALA A 42 61.73 16.44 11.12
C ALA A 42 63.07 17.17 11.25
N SER A 43 63.00 18.39 11.78
CA SER A 43 64.11 19.03 12.50
C SER A 43 63.84 18.92 14.00
N SER A 44 64.85 18.41 14.69
CA SER A 44 65.02 18.28 16.13
C SER A 44 65.25 19.63 16.82
N ASP A 45 64.67 19.83 18.01
CA ASP A 45 65.48 20.10 19.19
C ASP A 45 64.70 19.88 20.51
N SER A 46 65.23 18.97 21.34
CA SER A 46 65.56 19.04 22.78
C SER A 46 64.81 20.08 23.66
N ALA A 47 64.38 19.84 24.90
CA ALA A 47 64.71 18.83 25.91
C ALA A 47 63.85 19.01 27.20
N GLN A 48 63.61 17.88 27.90
CA GLN A 48 63.58 17.67 29.39
C GLN A 48 62.59 18.47 30.26
N GLY A 49 61.85 17.91 31.24
CA GLY A 49 61.77 16.56 31.82
C GLY A 49 60.81 16.53 33.06
N ALA A 50 60.57 15.31 33.58
CA ALA A 50 60.06 14.93 34.94
C ALA A 50 58.70 15.52 35.41
N THR A 51 57.75 14.85 36.08
CA THR A 51 57.49 13.51 36.70
C THR A 51 56.00 13.49 37.09
N PRO A 52 55.38 12.34 37.43
CA PRO A 52 53.94 12.21 37.69
C PRO A 52 53.57 12.25 39.19
N VAL A 53 52.39 12.79 39.56
CA VAL A 53 51.78 12.61 40.90
C VAL A 53 50.24 12.59 40.81
N MET A 54 49.65 11.72 41.63
CA MET A 54 48.24 11.32 41.78
C MET A 54 47.28 12.40 42.36
N ASN A 55 46.01 12.37 41.90
CA ASN A 55 44.68 12.44 42.59
C ASN A 55 44.44 13.32 43.87
N PRO A 56 43.19 13.49 44.35
CA PRO A 56 41.92 13.97 43.76
C PRO A 56 41.29 15.10 44.66
N VAL A 57 39.95 15.19 44.74
CA VAL A 57 39.09 15.88 45.74
C VAL A 57 38.34 17.16 45.27
N ASN A 58 37.10 16.92 44.84
CA ASN A 58 35.82 17.45 45.36
C ASN A 58 35.62 18.92 45.81
N SER A 59 34.44 19.40 45.40
CA SER A 59 33.38 20.04 46.22
C SER A 59 33.14 21.55 46.10
N VAL A 60 31.98 21.82 45.48
CA VAL A 60 30.84 22.71 45.84
C VAL A 60 31.07 24.11 46.42
N GLU A 61 30.34 25.07 45.86
CA GLU A 61 29.25 25.91 46.44
C GLU A 61 28.71 26.79 45.27
N GLY A 62 27.44 27.15 45.09
CA GLY A 62 26.24 27.19 45.93
C GLY A 62 25.50 28.52 45.65
N GLY A 63 24.18 28.50 45.41
CA GLY A 63 23.31 29.70 45.33
C GLY A 63 22.28 29.64 44.18
N VAL A 64 21.15 28.94 44.30
CA VAL A 64 19.86 29.29 44.95
C VAL A 64 19.09 30.43 44.26
N GLY A 65 17.95 30.06 43.67
CA GLY A 65 16.86 30.94 43.25
C GLY A 65 15.60 30.11 42.94
N THR A 66 14.63 30.15 43.85
CA THR A 66 13.41 29.35 43.99
C THR A 66 12.31 29.60 42.95
N GLY A 67 11.61 28.52 42.57
CA GLY A 67 10.27 28.55 41.96
C GLY A 67 9.71 27.13 41.79
N ALA A 68 8.74 26.75 42.62
CA ALA A 68 8.16 25.41 42.68
C ALA A 68 7.15 25.16 41.54
N ALA A 69 7.33 24.06 40.80
CA ALA A 69 6.30 23.36 40.05
C ALA A 69 6.56 21.85 40.13
N ALA A 70 5.49 21.07 40.22
CA ALA A 70 5.49 19.64 40.51
C ALA A 70 6.40 18.82 39.57
N GLY A 71 7.08 17.83 40.16
CA GLY A 71 8.21 17.11 39.57
C GLY A 71 7.94 16.48 38.20
N MET A 72 8.70 16.96 37.21
CA MET A 72 8.95 16.28 35.96
C MET A 72 10.30 15.57 36.10
N SER A 73 10.33 14.26 35.80
CA SER A 73 11.58 13.49 35.72
C SER A 73 12.51 14.19 34.73
N SER A 74 13.64 14.71 35.21
CA SER A 74 14.66 15.43 34.40
C SER A 74 15.49 14.49 33.51
N THR A 75 14.99 13.28 33.28
CA THR A 75 15.65 12.22 32.50
C THR A 75 14.63 11.49 31.64
N CYS A 76 15.04 11.23 30.40
CA CYS A 76 14.28 10.50 29.39
C CYS A 76 13.90 9.12 29.91
N PRO A 77 12.60 8.76 29.94
CA PRO A 77 12.18 7.44 30.41
C PRO A 77 12.61 6.31 29.48
N VAL A 78 13.04 6.62 28.25
CA VAL A 78 13.42 5.61 27.25
C VAL A 78 14.94 5.39 27.23
N CYS A 79 15.75 6.44 27.23
CA CYS A 79 17.21 6.31 27.10
C CYS A 79 18.02 6.82 28.30
N GLY A 80 17.36 7.37 29.33
CA GLY A 80 18.02 7.85 30.56
C GLY A 80 18.82 9.14 30.42
N ARG A 81 18.85 9.77 29.23
CA ARG A 81 19.50 11.07 29.01
C ARG A 81 18.76 12.19 29.75
N ALA A 82 19.49 13.19 30.28
CA ALA A 82 18.89 14.39 30.83
C ALA A 82 18.05 15.13 29.77
N LEU A 83 16.86 15.60 30.17
CA LEU A 83 15.94 16.31 29.28
C LEU A 83 16.01 17.84 29.45
N ASP A 84 15.87 18.57 28.35
CA ASP A 84 15.71 20.03 28.37
C ASP A 84 14.24 20.43 28.67
N PRO A 85 13.96 21.55 29.37
CA PRO A 85 12.63 21.88 29.90
C PRO A 85 11.52 22.04 28.85
N ASP A 86 11.88 22.36 27.60
CA ASP A 86 10.96 22.67 26.50
C ASP A 86 10.98 21.59 25.39
N GLU A 87 11.69 20.48 25.58
CA GLU A 87 11.76 19.45 24.54
C GLU A 87 10.52 18.54 24.55
N VAL A 88 9.76 18.57 23.46
CA VAL A 88 8.58 17.72 23.26
C VAL A 88 8.99 16.28 22.88
N PHE A 89 10.18 16.13 22.30
CA PHE A 89 10.78 14.87 21.90
C PHE A 89 12.25 14.84 22.34
N CYS A 90 12.68 13.72 22.90
CA CYS A 90 14.06 13.51 23.32
C CYS A 90 15.00 13.54 22.12
N SER A 91 15.86 14.55 22.05
CA SER A 91 16.86 14.71 20.99
C SER A 91 17.85 13.53 20.84
N GLY A 92 17.99 12.69 21.88
CA GLY A 92 18.91 11.54 21.87
C GLY A 92 18.31 10.22 21.38
N CYS A 93 16.98 10.05 21.38
CA CYS A 93 16.34 8.79 20.99
C CYS A 93 14.98 8.94 20.28
N GLY A 94 14.51 10.17 20.08
CA GLY A 94 13.23 10.48 19.42
C GLY A 94 11.98 10.25 20.29
N ALA A 95 12.12 9.74 21.52
CA ALA A 95 10.97 9.46 22.37
C ALA A 95 10.22 10.74 22.78
N ARG A 96 8.89 10.75 22.61
CA ARG A 96 8.04 11.86 23.03
C ARG A 96 7.97 11.96 24.56
N ILE A 97 8.14 13.17 25.11
CA ILE A 97 8.13 13.39 26.56
C ILE A 97 6.68 13.52 27.06
N PRO A 98 6.20 12.63 27.94
CA PRO A 98 4.83 12.70 28.46
C PRO A 98 4.65 13.96 29.32
N GLY A 99 3.75 14.85 28.92
CA GLY A 99 3.40 16.06 29.67
C GLY A 99 3.92 17.39 29.10
N ALA A 100 4.72 17.36 28.02
CA ALA A 100 5.13 18.58 27.31
C ALA A 100 3.94 19.14 26.49
N ALA A 101 3.46 20.34 26.84
CA ALA A 101 2.41 21.03 26.11
C ALA A 101 2.98 21.63 24.81
N ALA A 102 2.32 21.39 23.68
CA ALA A 102 2.71 21.97 22.40
C ALA A 102 2.59 23.51 22.44
N PRO A 103 3.56 24.27 21.90
CA PRO A 103 3.43 25.72 21.82
C PRO A 103 2.33 26.10 20.82
N ALA A 104 1.42 26.99 21.25
CA ALA A 104 0.35 27.52 20.41
C ALA A 104 0.92 28.45 19.33
N VAL A 105 0.85 28.03 18.07
CA VAL A 105 1.24 28.86 16.93
C VAL A 105 0.15 29.91 16.68
N THR A 106 0.45 31.17 16.92
CA THR A 106 -0.44 32.31 16.63
C THR A 106 -0.28 32.71 15.16
N VAL A 107 -1.32 32.54 14.34
CA VAL A 107 -1.34 33.02 12.95
C VAL A 107 -1.58 34.52 12.95
N ALA A 108 -0.57 35.31 12.57
CA ALA A 108 -0.68 36.75 12.37
C ALA A 108 -1.09 37.07 10.92
N GLN A 109 -2.16 37.85 10.78
CA GLN A 109 -2.75 38.34 9.54
C GLN A 109 -1.89 39.47 8.91
N PRO A 110 -1.63 39.52 7.59
CA PRO A 110 -0.88 40.63 7.00
C PRO A 110 -1.77 41.84 6.71
N GLY A 111 -1.36 42.99 7.22
CA GLY A 111 -1.90 44.32 6.89
C GLY A 111 -1.38 44.85 5.56
N ALA A 112 -2.18 45.73 4.96
CA ALA A 112 -1.95 46.39 3.68
C ALA A 112 -0.80 47.42 3.72
N VAL A 113 0.03 47.42 2.67
CA VAL A 113 0.82 48.59 2.23
C VAL A 113 1.11 48.46 0.73
N GLY A 114 0.84 49.54 0.01
CA GLY A 114 0.83 49.59 -1.46
C GLY A 114 2.17 49.87 -2.13
N GLY A 115 2.16 49.74 -3.45
CA GLY A 115 3.24 50.18 -4.36
C GLY A 115 3.46 49.27 -5.57
N GLN A 116 2.71 49.51 -6.66
CA GLN A 116 3.10 49.17 -8.05
C GLN A 116 4.14 50.20 -8.55
N PRO A 117 4.94 49.97 -9.64
CA PRO A 117 4.62 49.24 -10.89
C PRO A 117 5.76 48.28 -11.35
N GLY A 118 5.66 47.38 -12.33
CA GLY A 118 4.69 47.06 -13.37
C GLY A 118 5.51 46.35 -14.48
N MET A 119 5.22 45.09 -14.81
CA MET A 119 5.80 44.42 -15.99
C MET A 119 4.77 43.47 -16.63
N VAL A 120 4.56 43.76 -17.91
CA VAL A 120 3.88 43.11 -19.03
C VAL A 120 3.36 41.66 -18.89
N ALA A 121 2.10 41.50 -19.31
CA ALA A 121 1.39 40.24 -19.47
C ALA A 121 1.87 39.45 -20.69
N GLY A 122 2.21 38.17 -20.48
CA GLY A 122 2.31 37.15 -21.53
C GLY A 122 1.09 36.23 -21.46
N THR A 123 0.25 36.27 -22.51
CA THR A 123 -0.94 35.42 -22.69
C THR A 123 -0.55 33.98 -23.00
N ALA A 124 -0.96 33.02 -22.16
CA ALA A 124 -0.86 31.59 -22.43
C ALA A 124 -1.99 31.15 -23.37
N ALA A 125 -1.62 30.75 -24.58
CA ALA A 125 -2.53 30.18 -25.58
C ALA A 125 -2.88 28.72 -25.23
N LYS A 126 -4.17 28.43 -25.07
CA LYS A 126 -4.71 27.07 -24.95
C LYS A 126 -4.77 26.42 -26.34
N ASN A 127 -3.92 25.43 -26.60
CA ASN A 127 -4.03 24.61 -27.81
C ASN A 127 -5.05 23.48 -27.60
N LYS A 128 -6.13 23.52 -28.38
CA LYS A 128 -7.09 22.42 -28.56
C LYS A 128 -6.61 21.55 -29.73
N MET A 129 -6.61 20.23 -29.56
CA MET A 129 -6.50 19.27 -30.67
C MET A 129 -7.71 18.32 -30.70
N PRO A 130 -8.08 17.79 -31.89
CA PRO A 130 -9.48 17.55 -32.26
C PRO A 130 -10.01 16.14 -31.97
N ALA A 131 -11.26 16.10 -31.52
CA ALA A 131 -12.03 14.92 -31.14
C ALA A 131 -12.65 14.19 -32.35
N LEU A 132 -11.86 13.43 -33.12
CA LEU A 132 -12.41 12.64 -34.24
C LEU A 132 -11.89 11.19 -34.35
N THR A 133 -11.09 10.70 -33.41
CA THR A 133 -10.61 9.29 -33.40
C THR A 133 -11.30 8.41 -32.35
N ILE A 134 -11.94 8.99 -31.34
CA ILE A 134 -12.58 8.26 -30.23
C ILE A 134 -13.98 7.71 -30.63
N ALA A 135 -14.66 8.33 -31.59
CA ALA A 135 -16.01 7.91 -32.00
C ALA A 135 -16.05 6.61 -32.82
N LEU A 136 -14.97 6.25 -33.51
CA LEU A 136 -14.91 5.03 -34.34
C LEU A 136 -14.64 3.77 -33.52
N ILE A 137 -13.90 3.87 -32.42
CA ILE A 137 -13.58 2.74 -31.53
C ILE A 137 -14.80 2.39 -30.66
N ALA A 138 -15.55 3.39 -30.18
CA ALA A 138 -16.78 3.18 -29.43
C ALA A 138 -17.90 2.51 -30.27
N ALA A 139 -17.99 2.83 -31.56
CA ALA A 139 -18.99 2.22 -32.45
C ALA A 139 -18.69 0.75 -32.77
N LEU A 140 -17.41 0.36 -32.88
CA LEU A 140 -17.01 -1.04 -33.12
C LEU A 140 -17.27 -1.94 -31.92
N ILE A 141 -17.09 -1.44 -30.69
CA ILE A 141 -17.33 -2.22 -29.46
C ILE A 141 -18.83 -2.49 -29.27
N VAL A 142 -19.70 -1.54 -29.61
CA VAL A 142 -21.16 -1.74 -29.52
C VAL A 142 -21.67 -2.77 -30.54
N VAL A 143 -21.09 -2.83 -31.75
CA VAL A 143 -21.50 -3.81 -32.77
C VAL A 143 -21.07 -5.24 -32.42
N VAL A 144 -19.92 -5.44 -31.77
CA VAL A 144 -19.46 -6.77 -31.33
C VAL A 144 -20.30 -7.30 -30.16
N ILE A 145 -20.73 -6.44 -29.24
CA ILE A 145 -21.58 -6.83 -28.11
C ILE A 145 -23.00 -7.21 -28.57
N PHE A 146 -23.57 -6.52 -29.56
CA PHE A 146 -24.88 -6.88 -30.10
C PHE A 146 -24.87 -8.11 -31.03
N ALA A 147 -23.73 -8.45 -31.64
CA ALA A 147 -23.60 -9.66 -32.46
C ALA A 147 -23.47 -10.96 -31.62
N ALA A 148 -22.99 -10.88 -30.37
CA ALA A 148 -22.84 -12.04 -29.49
C ALA A 148 -24.16 -12.46 -28.80
N VAL A 149 -25.11 -11.56 -28.63
CA VAL A 149 -26.42 -11.85 -27.99
C VAL A 149 -27.46 -12.41 -28.99
N ALA A 150 -27.22 -12.31 -30.29
CA ALA A 150 -28.15 -12.75 -31.32
C ALA A 150 -27.88 -14.16 -31.90
N LEU A 151 -26.83 -14.88 -31.46
CA LEU A 151 -26.42 -16.15 -32.09
C LEU A 151 -26.52 -17.42 -31.22
N PHE A 152 -27.17 -17.37 -30.05
CA PHE A 152 -27.53 -18.58 -29.29
C PHE A 152 -29.04 -18.73 -29.02
N GLY A 153 -29.87 -18.31 -29.99
CA GLY A 153 -31.29 -18.66 -30.10
C GLY A 153 -31.51 -19.93 -30.93
N GLY A 154 -30.98 -21.07 -30.47
CA GLY A 154 -31.09 -22.37 -31.13
C GLY A 154 -32.46 -23.02 -30.92
N LYS A 155 -33.31 -22.92 -31.95
CA LYS A 155 -34.57 -23.63 -32.14
C LYS A 155 -34.33 -25.14 -32.33
N GLY A 156 -34.95 -25.98 -31.50
CA GLY A 156 -35.05 -27.43 -31.69
C GLY A 156 -36.44 -27.92 -31.34
N ASN A 157 -37.21 -28.38 -32.35
CA ASN A 157 -38.57 -28.88 -32.20
C ASN A 157 -38.62 -30.39 -32.49
N SER A 158 -39.28 -31.12 -31.58
CA SER A 158 -40.02 -32.37 -31.72
C SER A 158 -39.32 -33.67 -32.20
N THR A 159 -39.49 -34.74 -31.42
CA THR A 159 -40.16 -35.98 -31.89
C THR A 159 -40.55 -36.92 -30.74
N ASN A 160 -41.68 -37.60 -30.95
CA ASN A 160 -42.40 -38.57 -30.12
C ASN A 160 -41.58 -39.76 -29.61
N GLY A 161 -41.96 -40.27 -28.44
CA GLY A 161 -41.67 -41.63 -27.98
C GLY A 161 -42.62 -42.04 -26.84
N THR A 162 -43.57 -42.91 -27.16
CA THR A 162 -44.66 -43.43 -26.31
C THR A 162 -44.22 -44.55 -25.35
N ALA A 163 -45.05 -44.73 -24.30
CA ALA A 163 -45.21 -45.89 -23.38
C ALA A 163 -44.43 -45.81 -22.05
N GLY A 164 -45.03 -46.00 -20.87
CA GLY A 164 -46.40 -46.35 -20.53
C GLY A 164 -46.60 -46.45 -19.00
N SER A 165 -47.88 -46.53 -18.62
CA SER A 165 -48.45 -46.96 -17.32
C SER A 165 -48.22 -46.08 -16.09
N THR A 166 -49.10 -45.93 -15.09
CA THR A 166 -50.53 -46.14 -14.77
C THR A 166 -50.61 -45.81 -13.27
N ALA A 167 -51.49 -44.90 -12.83
CA ALA A 167 -52.19 -44.85 -11.51
C ALA A 167 -52.57 -43.38 -11.17
N SER A 168 -53.83 -42.98 -11.36
CA SER A 168 -54.90 -42.87 -10.33
C SER A 168 -54.77 -41.62 -9.45
N GLU A 169 -55.59 -40.58 -9.74
CA GLU A 169 -56.68 -40.06 -8.85
C GLU A 169 -56.15 -39.33 -7.58
N GLN A 170 -56.53 -38.09 -7.24
CA GLN A 170 -57.88 -37.55 -7.20
C GLN A 170 -57.85 -36.03 -6.95
N GLN A 171 -58.87 -35.35 -7.47
CA GLN A 171 -59.21 -33.95 -7.32
C GLN A 171 -59.91 -33.70 -5.96
N GLY A 172 -59.60 -32.58 -5.30
CA GLY A 172 -60.29 -32.17 -4.08
C GLY A 172 -60.16 -30.67 -3.83
N SER A 173 -61.03 -29.88 -4.46
CA SER A 173 -61.24 -28.47 -4.10
C SER A 173 -62.15 -28.39 -2.87
N SER A 174 -61.71 -27.70 -1.82
CA SER A 174 -62.63 -27.12 -0.83
C SER A 174 -62.01 -25.89 -0.16
N SER A 175 -62.66 -24.76 -0.38
CA SER A 175 -62.49 -23.47 0.28
C SER A 175 -62.73 -23.54 1.79
N SER A 176 -61.84 -22.96 2.58
CA SER A 176 -62.21 -22.31 3.85
C SER A 176 -61.22 -21.20 4.21
N SER A 177 -61.78 -20.16 4.80
CA SER A 177 -61.31 -18.79 4.94
C SER A 177 -60.50 -18.53 6.22
N ALA A 178 -59.39 -17.80 6.03
CA ALA A 178 -58.78 -16.77 6.89
C ALA A 178 -58.63 -16.98 8.42
N SER A 179 -57.38 -16.95 8.89
CA SER A 179 -56.90 -15.97 9.88
C SER A 179 -55.36 -15.88 9.87
N SER A 180 -54.88 -14.65 9.92
CA SER A 180 -53.53 -14.11 9.73
C SER A 180 -52.57 -14.26 10.90
N ALA A 181 -51.26 -14.47 10.65
CA ALA A 181 -50.15 -13.66 11.19
C ALA A 181 -48.76 -14.26 10.83
N GLY A 182 -47.88 -13.44 10.24
CA GLY A 182 -46.43 -13.64 10.31
C GLY A 182 -45.74 -14.25 9.10
N GLY A 183 -46.17 -13.94 7.87
CA GLY A 183 -45.36 -14.23 6.69
C GLY A 183 -44.09 -13.36 6.69
N SER A 184 -42.99 -13.87 7.26
CA SER A 184 -41.66 -13.31 7.06
C SER A 184 -41.31 -13.48 5.58
N SER A 185 -41.40 -12.39 4.82
CA SER A 185 -40.85 -12.34 3.46
C SER A 185 -39.33 -12.28 3.58
N THR A 186 -38.67 -13.42 3.39
CA THR A 186 -37.21 -13.47 3.26
C THR A 186 -36.81 -12.76 1.98
N CYS A 187 -35.99 -11.72 2.09
CA CYS A 187 -35.47 -10.98 0.94
C CYS A 187 -34.48 -11.88 0.17
N SER A 188 -34.80 -12.20 -1.09
CA SER A 188 -33.91 -13.00 -1.97
C SER A 188 -32.98 -12.13 -2.83
N THR A 189 -33.12 -10.81 -2.77
CA THR A 189 -32.27 -9.86 -3.50
C THR A 189 -31.06 -9.51 -2.65
N ALA A 190 -29.87 -9.45 -3.25
CA ALA A 190 -28.66 -9.01 -2.55
C ALA A 190 -28.87 -7.62 -1.90
N PRO A 191 -28.42 -7.41 -0.66
CA PRO A 191 -28.57 -6.13 0.02
C PRO A 191 -27.76 -5.03 -0.68
N LYS A 192 -28.18 -3.78 -0.50
CA LYS A 192 -27.33 -2.63 -0.82
C LYS A 192 -26.26 -2.49 0.24
N ALA A 193 -25.09 -2.00 -0.15
CA ALA A 193 -23.97 -1.82 0.76
C ALA A 193 -23.25 -0.50 0.55
N THR A 194 -22.66 0.03 1.62
CA THR A 194 -21.79 1.21 1.63
C THR A 194 -20.64 0.99 2.60
N VAL A 195 -19.45 1.47 2.28
CA VAL A 195 -18.31 1.39 3.21
C VAL A 195 -18.41 2.52 4.22
N ALA A 196 -18.28 2.18 5.51
CA ALA A 196 -18.25 3.14 6.61
C ALA A 196 -16.82 3.61 6.90
N THR A 197 -15.90 2.65 7.04
CA THR A 197 -14.48 2.90 7.28
C THR A 197 -13.63 1.90 6.51
N ILE A 198 -12.42 2.35 6.21
CA ILE A 198 -11.31 1.53 5.72
C ILE A 198 -10.22 1.60 6.78
N ASP A 199 -9.74 0.44 7.21
CA ASP A 199 -8.66 0.27 8.18
C ASP A 199 -7.69 -0.80 7.67
N THR A 200 -6.56 -0.96 8.37
CA THR A 200 -5.62 -2.07 8.15
C THR A 200 -5.47 -2.91 9.40
N MET A 201 -5.27 -4.22 9.24
CA MET A 201 -5.03 -5.15 10.35
C MET A 201 -4.21 -6.32 9.85
N ASN A 202 -3.00 -6.54 10.37
CA ASN A 202 -2.14 -7.69 10.02
C ASN A 202 -1.98 -7.89 8.49
N ASP A 203 -1.71 -6.80 7.74
CA ASP A 203 -1.61 -6.78 6.27
C ASP A 203 -2.93 -7.04 5.50
N TYR A 204 -4.06 -7.06 6.20
CA TYR A 204 -5.39 -7.05 5.57
C TYR A 204 -5.90 -5.62 5.43
N LEU A 205 -6.53 -5.35 4.30
CA LEU A 205 -7.48 -4.23 4.18
C LEU A 205 -8.77 -4.65 4.88
N VAL A 206 -9.24 -3.86 5.86
CA VAL A 206 -10.48 -4.14 6.58
C VAL A 206 -11.50 -3.06 6.25
N ALA A 207 -12.58 -3.46 5.57
CA ALA A 207 -13.71 -2.59 5.30
C ALA A 207 -14.83 -2.85 6.30
N ALA A 208 -15.29 -1.80 6.98
CA ALA A 208 -16.49 -1.86 7.80
C ALA A 208 -17.69 -1.51 6.91
N VAL A 209 -18.45 -2.51 6.47
CA VAL A 209 -19.50 -2.36 5.44
C VAL A 209 -20.88 -2.32 6.08
N HIS A 210 -21.62 -1.25 5.84
CA HIS A 210 -23.03 -1.16 6.19
C HIS A 210 -23.90 -1.78 5.11
N PHE A 211 -24.89 -2.57 5.53
CA PHE A 211 -25.88 -3.19 4.66
C PHE A 211 -27.26 -2.57 4.89
N SER A 212 -28.02 -2.42 3.81
CA SER A 212 -29.40 -1.95 3.86
C SER A 212 -30.28 -2.79 2.94
N SER A 213 -31.56 -2.89 3.29
CA SER A 213 -32.47 -3.78 2.58
C SER A 213 -32.68 -3.31 1.15
N SER A 214 -32.59 -4.25 0.21
CA SER A 214 -33.01 -4.05 -1.19
C SER A 214 -34.50 -4.36 -1.37
N CYS A 215 -35.17 -4.89 -0.35
CA CYS A 215 -36.56 -5.32 -0.38
C CYS A 215 -37.48 -4.33 0.33
N SER A 216 -38.70 -4.15 -0.19
CA SER A 216 -39.73 -3.36 0.48
C SER A 216 -40.64 -4.26 1.34
N GLY A 217 -40.93 -3.84 2.58
CA GLY A 217 -42.03 -4.39 3.39
C GLY A 217 -41.68 -5.48 4.42
N SER A 218 -40.40 -5.85 4.61
CA SER A 218 -40.00 -6.82 5.62
C SER A 218 -39.82 -6.17 7.00
N SER A 219 -40.48 -6.70 8.03
CA SER A 219 -40.29 -6.28 9.44
C SER A 219 -39.08 -6.93 10.12
N LYS A 220 -38.49 -7.94 9.47
CA LYS A 220 -37.21 -8.57 9.79
C LYS A 220 -36.54 -8.95 8.47
N ASP A 221 -35.28 -8.56 8.28
CA ASP A 221 -34.50 -8.86 7.08
C ASP A 221 -33.09 -9.25 7.53
N VAL A 222 -32.69 -10.50 7.28
CA VAL A 222 -31.42 -11.06 7.74
C VAL A 222 -30.68 -11.62 6.54
N PHE A 223 -29.43 -11.18 6.35
CA PHE A 223 -28.57 -11.63 5.27
C PHE A 223 -27.50 -12.59 5.78
N GLY A 224 -27.59 -13.84 5.33
CA GLY A 224 -26.71 -14.92 5.75
C GLY A 224 -26.26 -15.83 4.60
N ALA A 225 -26.00 -15.26 3.43
CA ALA A 225 -25.53 -16.02 2.26
C ALA A 225 -24.07 -16.46 2.45
N ASN A 226 -23.74 -17.69 2.05
CA ASN A 226 -22.44 -18.31 2.31
C ASN A 226 -21.40 -18.14 1.18
N ASN A 227 -21.77 -17.46 0.09
CA ASN A 227 -20.95 -17.27 -1.10
C ASN A 227 -21.21 -15.86 -1.66
N THR A 228 -20.83 -14.85 -0.89
CA THR A 228 -21.10 -13.45 -1.22
C THR A 228 -19.83 -12.74 -1.62
N GLU A 229 -19.69 -12.40 -2.90
CA GLU A 229 -18.66 -11.48 -3.33
C GLU A 229 -19.00 -10.05 -2.91
N ILE A 230 -18.05 -9.42 -2.23
CA ILE A 230 -18.05 -8.00 -1.96
C ILE A 230 -16.92 -7.40 -2.80
N LYS A 231 -17.31 -6.60 -3.78
CA LYS A 231 -16.39 -5.89 -4.68
C LYS A 231 -16.43 -4.39 -4.37
N LEU A 232 -15.27 -3.83 -4.08
CA LEU A 232 -15.05 -2.40 -3.85
C LEU A 232 -14.41 -1.79 -5.09
N SER A 233 -14.92 -0.66 -5.55
CA SER A 233 -14.35 0.07 -6.70
C SER A 233 -14.50 1.57 -6.51
N ASP A 234 -13.55 2.33 -7.04
CA ASP A 234 -13.54 3.79 -7.07
C ASP A 234 -13.58 4.30 -8.54
N SER A 235 -13.32 5.59 -8.76
CA SER A 235 -13.25 6.16 -10.12
C SER A 235 -12.10 5.60 -10.96
N ASP A 236 -11.05 5.11 -10.31
CA ASP A 236 -9.82 4.62 -10.93
C ASP A 236 -9.85 3.10 -11.13
N GLY A 237 -10.89 2.42 -10.64
CA GLY A 237 -11.21 1.04 -10.94
C GLY A 237 -11.34 0.15 -9.71
N LEU A 238 -10.80 -1.07 -9.81
CA LEU A 238 -10.93 -2.09 -8.78
C LEU A 238 -10.05 -1.76 -7.56
N VAL A 239 -10.68 -1.71 -6.39
CA VAL A 239 -10.01 -1.47 -5.10
C VAL A 239 -9.77 -2.79 -4.39
N ALA A 240 -10.82 -3.60 -4.21
CA ALA A 240 -10.74 -4.91 -3.57
C ALA A 240 -11.88 -5.83 -4.02
N SER A 241 -11.66 -7.15 -3.97
CA SER A 241 -12.73 -8.14 -4.16
C SER A 241 -12.43 -9.44 -3.44
N ALA A 242 -13.40 -9.94 -2.68
CA ALA A 242 -13.33 -11.23 -2.01
C ALA A 242 -14.73 -11.82 -1.77
N VAL A 243 -14.79 -13.14 -1.60
CA VAL A 243 -16.02 -13.89 -1.28
C VAL A 243 -16.07 -14.17 0.21
N PHE A 244 -17.19 -13.83 0.84
CA PHE A 244 -17.43 -13.96 2.28
C PHE A 244 -18.57 -14.94 2.57
N ASP A 245 -18.49 -15.59 3.72
CA ASP A 245 -19.51 -16.48 4.25
C ASP A 245 -20.25 -15.82 5.43
N PHE A 246 -21.42 -15.25 5.13
CA PHE A 246 -22.31 -14.65 6.13
C PHE A 246 -23.23 -15.68 6.82
N SER A 247 -23.18 -16.96 6.46
CA SER A 247 -24.09 -17.96 7.05
C SER A 247 -23.76 -18.28 8.51
N SER A 248 -22.49 -18.10 8.89
CA SER A 248 -22.01 -18.32 10.27
C SER A 248 -22.20 -17.09 11.18
N ASP A 249 -22.23 -15.88 10.60
CA ASP A 249 -22.49 -14.62 11.31
C ASP A 249 -23.40 -13.72 10.46
N PRO A 250 -24.72 -14.02 10.41
CA PRO A 250 -25.67 -13.31 9.56
C PRO A 250 -25.88 -11.86 10.01
N VAL A 251 -26.01 -10.96 9.04
CA VAL A 251 -26.26 -9.53 9.30
C VAL A 251 -27.76 -9.27 9.39
N ASP A 252 -28.22 -8.75 10.53
CA ASP A 252 -29.60 -8.25 10.68
C ASP A 252 -29.72 -6.85 10.05
N ILE A 253 -30.19 -6.83 8.81
CA ILE A 253 -30.39 -5.62 7.98
C ILE A 253 -31.54 -4.75 8.53
N SER A 254 -32.47 -5.34 9.29
CA SER A 254 -33.55 -4.56 9.90
C SER A 254 -33.08 -3.70 11.08
N SER A 255 -31.85 -3.92 11.56
CA SER A 255 -31.24 -3.13 12.62
C SER A 255 -30.56 -1.86 12.09
N SER A 256 -30.52 -0.80 12.90
CA SER A 256 -29.70 0.38 12.61
C SER A 256 -28.18 0.13 12.72
N ALA A 257 -27.78 -1.10 13.07
CA ALA A 257 -26.40 -1.53 13.26
C ALA A 257 -26.01 -2.64 12.26
N ALA A 258 -26.68 -2.71 11.11
CA ALA A 258 -26.43 -3.69 10.05
C ALA A 258 -25.06 -3.48 9.41
N GLN A 259 -24.02 -4.00 10.05
CA GLN A 259 -22.62 -3.82 9.64
C GLN A 259 -21.86 -5.13 9.78
N ALA A 260 -20.93 -5.37 8.85
CA ALA A 260 -19.92 -6.41 8.98
C ALA A 260 -18.53 -5.83 8.75
N ARG A 261 -17.53 -6.38 9.45
CA ARG A 261 -16.11 -6.07 9.20
C ARG A 261 -15.53 -7.15 8.30
N LEU A 262 -15.08 -6.75 7.13
CA LEU A 262 -14.66 -7.63 6.05
C LEU A 262 -13.16 -7.43 5.79
N ALA A 263 -12.37 -8.49 5.95
CA ALA A 263 -10.94 -8.48 5.69
C ALA A 263 -10.63 -9.04 4.30
N PHE A 264 -9.90 -8.25 3.52
CA PHE A 264 -9.32 -8.60 2.24
C PHE A 264 -7.83 -8.82 2.43
N ALA A 265 -7.32 -10.01 2.10
CA ALA A 265 -5.89 -10.30 2.14
C ALA A 265 -5.13 -9.48 1.08
N SER A 266 -3.80 -9.37 1.19
CA SER A 266 -2.91 -8.61 0.28
C SER A 266 -3.06 -8.97 -1.21
N ASN A 267 -3.66 -10.12 -1.47
CA ASN A 267 -3.88 -10.69 -2.78
C ASN A 267 -5.34 -10.44 -3.28
N GLN A 268 -6.14 -9.70 -2.51
CA GLN A 268 -7.56 -9.38 -2.74
C GLN A 268 -7.83 -7.87 -2.79
N TYR A 269 -6.81 -7.02 -2.65
CA TYR A 269 -6.91 -5.57 -2.81
C TYR A 269 -5.72 -5.00 -3.59
N TRP A 270 -5.99 -3.94 -4.35
CA TRP A 270 -5.13 -3.39 -5.42
C TRP A 270 -5.01 -1.87 -5.36
N ARG A 271 -5.20 -1.33 -4.16
CA ARG A 271 -4.96 0.07 -3.79
C ARG A 271 -4.24 0.13 -2.44
N VAL A 272 -3.37 1.11 -2.29
CA VAL A 272 -2.74 1.40 -0.99
C VAL A 272 -3.83 1.89 -0.03
N PRO A 273 -4.00 1.30 1.17
CA PRO A 273 -5.10 1.64 2.07
C PRO A 273 -5.23 3.13 2.41
N GLU A 274 -4.11 3.83 2.59
CA GLU A 274 -4.05 5.26 2.91
C GLU A 274 -4.52 6.17 1.74
N GLN A 275 -4.63 5.61 0.53
CA GLN A 275 -5.11 6.31 -0.66
C GLN A 275 -6.61 6.06 -0.91
N ILE A 276 -7.28 5.24 -0.10
CA ILE A 276 -8.69 4.89 -0.29
C ILE A 276 -9.58 5.86 0.51
N ASP A 277 -10.41 6.63 -0.18
CA ASP A 277 -11.51 7.37 0.44
C ASP A 277 -12.77 6.50 0.46
N ALA A 278 -13.25 6.16 1.66
CA ALA A 278 -14.46 5.33 1.84
C ALA A 278 -15.71 5.94 1.20
N THR A 279 -15.78 7.26 1.04
CA THR A 279 -16.93 7.98 0.46
C THR A 279 -16.98 7.90 -1.06
N ASP A 280 -15.84 7.66 -1.71
CA ASP A 280 -15.74 7.49 -3.17
C ASP A 280 -15.95 6.03 -3.61
N LEU A 281 -16.06 5.10 -2.65
CA LEU A 281 -16.24 3.67 -2.93
C LEU A 281 -17.68 3.33 -3.35
N THR A 282 -17.78 2.62 -4.46
CA THR A 282 -18.95 1.85 -4.85
C THR A 282 -18.80 0.40 -4.36
N VAL A 283 -19.81 -0.10 -3.67
CA VAL A 283 -19.87 -1.50 -3.22
C VAL A 283 -20.83 -2.29 -4.09
N THR A 284 -20.35 -3.37 -4.69
CA THR A 284 -21.19 -4.37 -5.36
C THR A 284 -21.27 -5.62 -4.50
N VAL A 285 -22.50 -6.07 -4.23
CA VAL A 285 -22.79 -7.30 -3.50
C VAL A 285 -23.36 -8.33 -4.48
N SER A 286 -22.63 -9.41 -4.71
CA SER A 286 -23.08 -10.51 -5.56
C SER A 286 -23.17 -11.79 -4.73
N THR A 287 -24.23 -12.58 -4.92
CA THR A 287 -24.42 -13.86 -4.19
C THR A 287 -24.22 -15.04 -5.12
N ALA A 288 -23.93 -16.20 -4.55
CA ALA A 288 -23.60 -17.43 -5.28
C ALA A 288 -22.32 -17.31 -6.14
N THR A 289 -21.39 -16.45 -5.76
CA THR A 289 -20.06 -16.37 -6.40
C THR A 289 -19.19 -17.52 -5.91
N ALA A 290 -18.58 -18.25 -6.85
CA ALA A 290 -17.63 -19.30 -6.50
C ALA A 290 -16.34 -18.69 -5.93
N ALA A 291 -15.91 -19.18 -4.78
CA ALA A 291 -14.62 -18.82 -4.20
C ALA A 291 -13.49 -19.69 -4.78
N ASP A 292 -12.33 -19.09 -4.97
CA ASP A 292 -11.07 -19.80 -5.23
C ASP A 292 -10.19 -19.82 -3.97
N GLY A 293 -9.84 -21.01 -3.51
CA GLY A 293 -9.15 -21.23 -2.24
C GLY A 293 -10.03 -20.99 -1.01
N SER A 294 -9.40 -21.01 0.17
CA SER A 294 -10.05 -20.78 1.46
C SER A 294 -9.64 -19.43 2.05
N PRO A 295 -10.51 -18.78 2.84
CA PRO A 295 -10.17 -17.52 3.48
C PRO A 295 -9.04 -17.72 4.51
N SER A 296 -8.14 -16.75 4.61
CA SER A 296 -7.09 -16.70 5.62
C SER A 296 -7.60 -15.97 6.88
N SER A 297 -7.18 -16.34 8.09
CA SER A 297 -7.78 -15.82 9.34
C SER A 297 -7.05 -14.56 9.85
N PRO A 298 -7.68 -13.35 9.82
CA PRO A 298 -7.03 -12.09 10.19
C PRO A 298 -7.02 -11.82 11.71
N ALA A 299 -8.11 -12.17 12.41
CA ALA A 299 -8.33 -12.09 13.87
C ALA A 299 -9.79 -12.47 14.20
N SER A 300 -10.14 -12.61 15.49
CA SER A 300 -11.53 -12.75 15.93
C SER A 300 -12.35 -11.47 15.70
N GLY A 301 -13.61 -11.60 15.25
CA GLY A 301 -14.52 -10.47 15.03
C GLY A 301 -14.34 -9.74 13.70
N VAL A 302 -13.60 -10.33 12.75
CA VAL A 302 -13.50 -9.87 11.37
C VAL A 302 -13.72 -11.06 10.44
N MET A 303 -14.62 -10.90 9.47
CA MET A 303 -14.92 -11.94 8.50
C MET A 303 -13.86 -11.93 7.41
N ALA A 304 -13.26 -13.08 7.15
CA ALA A 304 -12.19 -13.22 6.17
C ALA A 304 -12.73 -13.58 4.79
N GLY A 305 -12.18 -12.94 3.76
CA GLY A 305 -12.52 -13.21 2.37
C GLY A 305 -11.71 -14.35 1.75
N ALA A 306 -12.36 -15.19 0.96
CA ALA A 306 -11.73 -16.07 -0.02
C ALA A 306 -11.56 -15.33 -1.36
N ASN A 307 -10.75 -15.86 -2.28
CA ASN A 307 -10.53 -15.15 -3.55
C ASN A 307 -11.80 -15.18 -4.40
N ALA A 308 -12.26 -14.00 -4.84
CA ALA A 308 -13.42 -13.87 -5.73
C ALA A 308 -13.09 -14.08 -7.21
N MET A 309 -11.81 -13.95 -7.55
CA MET A 309 -11.30 -14.02 -8.91
C MET A 309 -10.32 -15.18 -9.03
N ASN A 310 -10.23 -15.76 -10.22
CA ASN A 310 -9.21 -16.77 -10.52
C ASN A 310 -7.80 -16.13 -10.46
N ASN A 311 -6.77 -16.97 -10.49
CA ASN A 311 -5.39 -16.51 -10.40
C ASN A 311 -4.98 -15.52 -11.51
N ASP A 312 -5.40 -15.75 -12.76
CA ASP A 312 -4.96 -14.94 -13.90
C ASP A 312 -5.56 -13.53 -13.86
N ASP A 313 -6.83 -13.40 -13.45
CA ASP A 313 -7.49 -12.11 -13.23
C ASP A 313 -6.83 -11.35 -12.06
N ARG A 314 -6.39 -12.07 -11.03
CA ARG A 314 -5.69 -11.47 -9.87
C ARG A 314 -4.27 -11.04 -10.20
N GLU A 315 -3.56 -11.78 -11.05
CA GLU A 315 -2.27 -11.35 -11.62
C GLU A 315 -2.46 -10.08 -12.47
N SER A 316 -3.50 -10.03 -13.29
CA SER A 316 -3.81 -8.86 -14.13
C SER A 316 -4.16 -7.62 -13.28
N ALA A 317 -4.95 -7.79 -12.23
CA ALA A 317 -5.28 -6.72 -11.29
C ALA A 317 -4.03 -6.25 -10.52
N ALA A 318 -3.14 -7.17 -10.13
CA ALA A 318 -1.88 -6.81 -9.46
C ALA A 318 -0.92 -6.05 -10.38
N GLN A 319 -0.82 -6.43 -11.65
CA GLN A 319 -0.03 -5.67 -12.64
C GLN A 319 -0.56 -4.24 -12.77
N GLN A 320 -1.88 -4.08 -12.94
CA GLN A 320 -2.49 -2.76 -13.03
C GLN A 320 -2.29 -1.93 -11.75
N ALA A 321 -2.33 -2.56 -10.57
CA ALA A 321 -2.04 -1.90 -9.31
C ALA A 321 -0.61 -1.33 -9.27
N LEU A 322 0.37 -2.12 -9.71
CA LEU A 322 1.77 -1.70 -9.79
C LEU A 322 1.93 -0.52 -10.76
N GLU A 323 1.32 -0.59 -11.94
CA GLU A 323 1.35 0.49 -12.95
C GLU A 323 0.72 1.78 -12.42
N ASN A 324 -0.48 1.69 -11.85
CA ASN A 324 -1.15 2.85 -11.26
C ASN A 324 -0.35 3.46 -10.11
N GLN A 325 0.29 2.62 -9.28
CA GLN A 325 1.11 3.11 -8.16
C GLN A 325 2.39 3.78 -8.63
N ILE A 326 3.04 3.26 -9.67
CA ILE A 326 4.20 3.91 -10.31
C ILE A 326 3.81 5.30 -10.83
N ASP A 327 2.67 5.41 -11.50
CA ASP A 327 2.17 6.69 -12.00
C ASP A 327 1.85 7.67 -10.86
N HIS A 328 1.22 7.20 -9.78
CA HIS A 328 0.96 7.97 -8.57
C HIS A 328 2.25 8.50 -7.93
N ASP A 329 3.27 7.65 -7.79
CA ASP A 329 4.50 7.97 -7.06
C ASP A 329 5.51 8.78 -7.88
N LYS A 330 5.32 8.87 -9.20
CA LYS A 330 6.25 9.52 -10.14
C LYS A 330 6.65 10.93 -9.74
N SER A 331 5.70 11.74 -9.27
CA SER A 331 5.98 13.11 -8.84
C SER A 331 6.86 13.16 -7.58
N ALA A 332 6.59 12.30 -6.59
CA ALA A 332 7.37 12.25 -5.36
C ALA A 332 8.78 11.71 -5.65
N ALA A 333 8.89 10.68 -6.48
CA ALA A 333 10.17 10.09 -6.86
C ALA A 333 11.09 11.09 -7.58
N SER A 334 10.54 12.06 -8.31
CA SER A 334 11.34 13.09 -9.00
C SER A 334 12.22 13.95 -8.07
N GLY A 335 11.94 13.99 -6.77
CA GLY A 335 12.81 14.65 -5.79
C GLY A 335 14.21 14.03 -5.73
N PHE A 336 14.32 12.72 -5.98
CA PHE A 336 15.55 11.94 -5.87
C PHE A 336 16.50 12.08 -7.07
N TYR A 337 16.20 12.97 -8.02
CA TYR A 337 17.20 13.43 -9.00
C TYR A 337 18.28 14.32 -8.37
N TYR A 338 18.01 14.89 -7.19
CA TYR A 338 18.87 15.91 -6.56
C TYR A 338 19.24 15.59 -5.11
N THR A 339 18.73 14.49 -4.58
CA THR A 339 18.93 14.03 -3.19
C THR A 339 18.99 12.51 -3.18
N TYR A 340 19.47 11.94 -2.09
CA TYR A 340 19.58 10.49 -1.94
C TYR A 340 18.34 9.93 -1.23
N THR A 341 18.01 8.68 -1.54
CA THR A 341 17.07 7.83 -0.80
C THR A 341 17.69 6.45 -0.63
N THR A 342 16.91 5.46 -0.21
CA THR A 342 17.34 4.06 -0.16
C THR A 342 16.43 3.18 -0.99
N GLN A 343 17.01 2.30 -1.79
CA GLN A 343 16.30 1.20 -2.42
C GLN A 343 16.14 0.06 -1.40
N LEU A 344 14.90 -0.38 -1.19
CA LEU A 344 14.52 -1.47 -0.29
C LEU A 344 14.31 -2.81 -1.01
N SER A 345 13.91 -2.77 -2.28
CA SER A 345 13.64 -3.98 -3.08
C SER A 345 13.70 -3.68 -4.57
N SER A 346 14.01 -4.71 -5.36
CA SER A 346 13.98 -4.73 -6.82
C SER A 346 13.48 -6.08 -7.31
N LYS A 347 12.23 -6.14 -7.81
CA LYS A 347 11.59 -7.38 -8.29
C LYS A 347 11.08 -7.24 -9.72
N ARG A 348 10.89 -8.37 -10.40
CA ARG A 348 10.24 -8.43 -11.72
C ARG A 348 9.46 -9.72 -11.87
N LEU A 349 8.53 -9.73 -12.82
CA LEU A 349 7.78 -10.94 -13.15
C LEU A 349 8.74 -12.09 -13.53
N ASN A 350 8.45 -13.28 -13.02
CA ASN A 350 9.22 -14.52 -13.24
C ASN A 350 10.66 -14.50 -12.69
N LEU A 351 11.02 -13.55 -11.83
CA LEU A 351 12.30 -13.59 -11.13
C LEU A 351 12.34 -14.81 -10.19
N ASP A 352 13.42 -15.59 -10.20
CA ASP A 352 13.60 -16.74 -9.29
C ASP A 352 14.57 -16.35 -8.17
N ALA A 353 14.00 -15.86 -7.06
CA ALA A 353 14.73 -15.27 -5.96
C ALA A 353 14.05 -15.58 -4.63
N GLU A 354 14.83 -15.66 -3.55
CA GLU A 354 14.30 -15.82 -2.18
C GLU A 354 13.42 -17.07 -2.03
N GLY A 355 13.75 -18.12 -2.78
CA GLY A 355 13.05 -19.40 -2.74
C GLY A 355 11.69 -19.41 -3.43
N LYS A 356 11.35 -18.40 -4.24
CA LYS A 356 10.12 -18.36 -5.03
C LYS A 356 10.31 -17.74 -6.41
N VAL A 357 9.39 -18.09 -7.31
CA VAL A 357 9.21 -17.35 -8.57
C VAL A 357 8.25 -16.19 -8.31
N TRP A 358 8.71 -14.98 -8.61
CA TRP A 358 7.96 -13.75 -8.37
C TRP A 358 6.85 -13.56 -9.40
N SER A 359 5.65 -13.28 -8.90
CA SER A 359 4.46 -12.92 -9.67
C SER A 359 4.08 -11.47 -9.36
N TYR A 360 3.18 -10.85 -10.14
CA TYR A 360 2.75 -9.48 -9.85
C TYR A 360 2.04 -9.41 -8.50
N GLN A 361 1.24 -10.43 -8.15
CA GLN A 361 0.62 -10.50 -6.82
C GLN A 361 1.68 -10.47 -5.70
N ASN A 362 2.78 -11.19 -5.86
CA ASN A 362 3.87 -11.22 -4.88
C ASN A 362 4.61 -9.88 -4.78
N ILE A 363 4.85 -9.22 -5.91
CA ILE A 363 5.52 -7.90 -5.95
C ILE A 363 4.64 -6.84 -5.31
N TRP A 364 3.34 -6.84 -5.65
CA TRP A 364 2.36 -5.93 -5.06
C TRP A 364 2.24 -6.11 -3.54
N ALA A 365 2.13 -7.37 -3.08
CA ALA A 365 2.06 -7.67 -1.65
C ALA A 365 3.34 -7.25 -0.89
N GLU A 366 4.51 -7.42 -1.49
CA GLU A 366 5.77 -6.93 -0.90
C GLU A 366 5.77 -5.40 -0.79
N TYR A 367 5.39 -4.69 -1.85
CA TYR A 367 5.29 -3.24 -1.83
C TYR A 367 4.32 -2.74 -0.74
N LEU A 368 3.15 -3.37 -0.60
CA LEU A 368 2.19 -3.04 0.46
C LEU A 368 2.80 -3.23 1.87
N GLY A 369 3.59 -4.28 2.07
CA GLY A 369 4.33 -4.49 3.31
C GLY A 369 5.33 -3.37 3.59
N PHE A 370 6.08 -2.92 2.58
CA PHE A 370 6.95 -1.76 2.71
C PHE A 370 6.17 -0.47 2.98
N LYS A 371 5.04 -0.25 2.31
CA LYS A 371 4.21 0.94 2.50
C LYS A 371 3.61 1.02 3.90
N SER A 372 3.22 -0.12 4.47
CA SER A 372 2.75 -0.22 5.85
C SER A 372 3.87 0.10 6.86
N ARG A 373 5.09 -0.38 6.61
CA ARG A 373 6.25 -0.13 7.50
C ARG A 373 6.85 1.26 7.35
N TYR A 374 6.87 1.79 6.12
CA TYR A 374 7.42 3.09 5.74
C TYR A 374 6.37 3.84 4.92
N PRO A 375 5.59 4.74 5.54
CA PRO A 375 4.53 5.47 4.85
C PRO A 375 5.01 6.30 3.66
N ASN A 376 6.29 6.70 3.65
CA ASN A 376 6.92 7.43 2.54
C ASN A 376 7.35 6.51 1.38
N ALA A 377 7.29 5.19 1.52
CA ALA A 377 7.78 4.27 0.50
C ALA A 377 7.11 4.52 -0.86
N LEU A 378 7.92 4.49 -1.90
CA LEU A 378 7.51 4.76 -3.27
C LEU A 378 7.81 3.56 -4.15
N LEU A 379 6.95 3.30 -5.12
CA LEU A 379 7.19 2.34 -6.19
C LEU A 379 7.62 3.06 -7.46
N ILE A 380 8.69 2.60 -8.08
CA ILE A 380 9.14 3.12 -9.37
C ILE A 380 9.38 2.00 -10.38
N TRP A 381 9.29 2.33 -11.66
CA TRP A 381 9.77 1.47 -12.75
C TRP A 381 11.21 1.84 -13.09
N SER A 382 12.14 0.88 -13.00
CA SER A 382 13.57 1.20 -13.12
C SER A 382 13.96 1.82 -14.47
N ASN A 383 13.32 1.43 -15.57
CA ASN A 383 13.58 2.00 -16.90
C ASN A 383 13.27 3.50 -17.02
N ASP A 384 12.51 4.09 -16.10
CA ASP A 384 12.16 5.51 -16.15
C ASP A 384 13.29 6.41 -15.63
N TYR A 385 14.34 5.85 -15.02
CA TYR A 385 15.37 6.62 -14.32
C TYR A 385 16.80 6.32 -14.81
N PRO A 386 17.62 7.35 -15.07
CA PRO A 386 19.01 7.22 -15.51
C PRO A 386 19.86 6.27 -14.65
N THR A 387 19.73 6.30 -13.33
CA THR A 387 20.51 5.45 -12.41
C THR A 387 20.43 3.97 -12.80
N TYR A 388 19.25 3.52 -13.23
CA TYR A 388 19.05 2.12 -13.60
C TYR A 388 19.15 1.84 -15.09
N THR A 389 19.38 2.86 -15.93
CA THR A 389 19.48 2.70 -17.39
C THR A 389 20.88 2.96 -17.94
N LYS A 390 21.84 3.42 -17.10
CA LYS A 390 23.25 3.67 -17.46
C LYS A 390 23.94 2.51 -18.18
N LYS A 391 23.58 1.25 -17.87
CA LYS A 391 24.15 0.05 -18.48
C LYS A 391 23.23 -0.65 -19.48
N GLY A 392 22.09 -0.06 -19.82
CA GLY A 392 21.02 -0.66 -20.62
C GLY A 392 19.69 -0.71 -19.87
N PRO A 393 18.59 -1.12 -20.53
CA PRO A 393 17.29 -1.18 -19.90
C PRO A 393 17.29 -2.16 -18.72
N SER A 394 16.65 -1.76 -17.63
CA SER A 394 16.37 -2.57 -16.45
C SER A 394 14.85 -2.66 -16.26
N GLU A 395 14.32 -3.88 -16.24
CA GLU A 395 12.88 -4.14 -16.18
C GLU A 395 12.48 -4.60 -14.76
N TYR A 396 12.61 -3.71 -13.78
CA TYR A 396 12.32 -4.01 -12.38
C TYR A 396 11.35 -2.98 -11.77
N TYR A 397 10.44 -3.49 -10.94
CA TYR A 397 9.73 -2.73 -9.93
C TYR A 397 10.66 -2.52 -8.76
N VAL A 398 10.98 -1.26 -8.47
CA VAL A 398 11.90 -0.90 -7.39
C VAL A 398 11.11 -0.19 -6.30
N THR A 399 11.23 -0.67 -5.07
CA THR A 399 10.66 -0.01 -3.90
C THR A 399 11.73 0.85 -3.25
N LEU A 400 11.45 2.15 -3.13
CA LEU A 400 12.27 3.11 -2.40
C LEU A 400 11.68 3.34 -1.00
N SER A 401 12.50 3.67 -0.01
CA SER A 401 11.99 4.10 1.31
C SER A 401 11.25 5.43 1.23
N GLY A 402 11.59 6.26 0.24
CA GLY A 402 11.04 7.61 0.08
C GLY A 402 11.56 8.62 1.10
N GLU A 403 12.45 8.20 2.00
CA GLU A 403 13.18 9.11 2.88
C GLU A 403 14.24 9.86 2.07
N SER A 404 14.47 11.14 2.42
CA SER A 404 15.43 12.00 1.73
C SER A 404 16.67 12.23 2.59
N PHE A 405 17.85 12.03 2.01
CA PHE A 405 19.14 12.11 2.68
C PHE A 405 20.10 13.03 1.95
N SER A 406 20.93 13.73 2.72
CA SER A 406 21.90 14.68 2.18
C SER A 406 23.13 14.01 1.54
N SER A 407 23.38 12.75 1.88
CA SER A 407 24.53 11.97 1.44
C SER A 407 24.20 10.48 1.37
N THR A 408 25.05 9.70 0.68
CA THR A 408 24.97 8.24 0.66
C THR A 408 25.28 7.62 2.03
N ASP A 409 26.11 8.27 2.85
CA ASP A 409 26.47 7.77 4.19
C ASP A 409 25.29 7.88 5.15
N ASP A 410 24.50 8.96 5.05
CA ASP A 410 23.27 9.13 5.83
C ASP A 410 22.24 8.06 5.44
N ALA A 411 22.07 7.82 4.14
CA ALA A 411 21.16 6.80 3.61
C ALA A 411 21.59 5.38 4.05
N ALA A 412 22.89 5.06 3.99
CA ALA A 412 23.43 3.77 4.43
C ALA A 412 23.26 3.58 5.96
N SER A 413 23.44 4.65 6.72
CA SER A 413 23.20 4.65 8.16
C SER A 413 21.73 4.39 8.49
N TRP A 414 20.81 4.96 7.70
CA TRP A 414 19.38 4.68 7.83
C TRP A 414 19.04 3.21 7.55
N CYS A 415 19.63 2.59 6.52
CA CYS A 415 19.47 1.16 6.24
C CYS A 415 19.84 0.31 7.46
N SER A 416 21.04 0.54 8.00
CA SER A 416 21.57 -0.19 9.16
C SER A 416 20.71 0.03 10.41
N ALA A 417 20.26 1.27 10.65
CA ALA A 417 19.40 1.61 11.78
C ALA A 417 18.02 0.94 11.73
N ASN A 418 17.53 0.62 10.53
CA ASN A 418 16.27 -0.10 10.30
C ASN A 418 16.44 -1.62 10.20
N GLY A 419 17.64 -2.13 10.50
CA GLY A 419 17.95 -3.56 10.58
C GLY A 419 18.18 -4.21 9.21
N TYR A 420 18.46 -3.42 8.17
CA TYR A 420 18.90 -3.94 6.88
C TYR A 420 20.42 -4.01 6.81
N ASP A 421 20.93 -5.06 6.18
CA ASP A 421 22.31 -5.11 5.73
C ASP A 421 22.46 -4.43 4.34
N SER A 422 23.67 -4.45 3.79
CA SER A 422 23.99 -3.89 2.47
C SER A 422 23.24 -4.55 1.31
N ASP A 423 22.65 -5.70 1.55
CA ASP A 423 22.10 -6.56 0.51
C ASP A 423 20.60 -6.32 0.34
N HIS A 424 19.95 -5.87 1.42
CA HIS A 424 18.52 -5.62 1.49
C HIS A 424 18.16 -4.12 1.54
N CYS A 425 19.15 -3.23 1.60
CA CYS A 425 18.94 -1.79 1.53
C CYS A 425 20.21 -1.08 1.08
N ILE A 426 20.12 -0.26 0.02
CA ILE A 426 21.26 0.50 -0.50
C ILE A 426 20.92 1.97 -0.73
N PRO A 427 21.89 2.90 -0.53
CA PRO A 427 21.76 4.29 -0.97
C PRO A 427 21.61 4.38 -2.48
N VAL A 428 20.65 5.18 -2.94
CA VAL A 428 20.47 5.48 -4.37
C VAL A 428 20.08 6.94 -4.56
N ASP A 429 20.44 7.51 -5.70
CA ASP A 429 19.71 8.62 -6.30
C ASP A 429 18.99 8.10 -7.56
N LEU A 430 18.26 8.96 -8.27
CA LEU A 430 17.58 8.61 -9.52
C LEU A 430 18.19 9.29 -10.76
N SER A 431 19.43 9.79 -10.66
CA SER A 431 20.17 10.54 -11.69
C SER A 431 21.15 9.72 -12.54
#